data_AF-A0A2V9QQS4-F1
#
_entry.id   AF-A0A2V9QQS4-F1
#
_cell.length_a   1.000
_cell.length_b   1.000
_cell.length_c   1.000
_cell.angle_alpha   90.00
_cell.angle_beta   90.00
_cell.angle_gamma   90.00
#
_symmetry.space_group_name_H-M   'P 1'
#
loop_
_entity.id
_entity.type
_entity.pdbx_description
1 polymer ?
#
loop_
_entity_poly.entity_id
_entity_poly.type
_entity_poly.pdbx_seq_one_letter_code
_entity_poly.pdbx_strand_id
1 'polypeptide(L)' 'MTLGDLLEGIVLHAFDGKCPFSSESLSRIRELRKFYGLELDSSASHRLKEPPVHAKKAGKKS' A
#
# COMPACT_ATOMS: atom_id res chain seq x y z
N MET A 1 5.18 16.68 7.58
CA MET A 1 4.56 15.62 6.78
C MET A 1 5.44 14.40 6.81
N THR A 2 4.99 13.38 7.50
CA THR A 2 5.58 12.05 7.50
C THR A 2 5.02 11.23 6.33
N LEU A 3 5.64 10.11 6.01
CA LEU A 3 5.05 9.12 5.11
C LEU A 3 3.69 8.62 5.65
N GLY A 4 3.55 8.55 6.98
CA GLY A 4 2.29 8.20 7.65
C GLY A 4 1.17 9.18 7.31
N ASP A 5 1.43 10.49 7.41
CA ASP A 5 0.46 11.54 7.10
C ASP A 5 0.01 11.48 5.63
N LEU A 6 0.94 11.15 4.72
CA LEU A 6 0.64 10.99 3.28
C LEU A 6 -0.22 9.74 3.03
N LEU A 7 0.14 8.61 3.63
CA LEU A 7 -0.60 7.35 3.48
C LEU A 7 -2.00 7.46 4.09
N GLU A 8 -2.13 8.06 5.26
CA GLU A 8 -3.41 8.33 5.91
C GLU A 8 -4.31 9.18 5.01
N GLY A 9 -3.78 10.25 4.43
CA GLY A 9 -4.52 11.08 3.47
C GLY A 9 -5.04 10.30 2.26
N ILE A 10 -4.21 9.44 1.66
CA ILE A 10 -4.60 8.61 0.52
C ILE A 10 -5.70 7.59 0.91
N VAL A 11 -5.54 6.93 2.06
CA VAL A 11 -6.48 5.91 2.55
C VAL A 11 -7.83 6.52 2.93
N LEU A 12 -7.85 7.65 3.63
CA LEU A 12 -9.09 8.34 4.01
C LEU A 12 -9.89 8.77 2.77
N HIS A 13 -9.23 9.30 1.73
CA HIS A 13 -9.91 9.65 0.47
C HIS A 13 -10.48 8.42 -0.24
N ALA A 14 -9.74 7.29 -0.22
CA ALA A 14 -10.22 6.04 -0.78
C ALA A 14 -11.47 5.50 -0.03
N PHE A 15 -11.50 5.63 1.30
CA PHE A 15 -12.67 5.26 2.11
C PHE A 15 -13.89 6.16 1.83
N ASP A 16 -13.66 7.44 1.54
CA ASP A 16 -14.68 8.38 1.09
C ASP A 16 -15.19 8.12 -0.34
N GLY A 17 -14.61 7.16 -1.07
CA GLY A 17 -14.90 6.90 -2.48
C GLY A 17 -14.42 8.00 -3.43
N LYS A 18 -13.53 8.89 -2.97
CA LYS A 18 -12.98 10.00 -3.74
C LYS A 18 -11.64 9.61 -4.33
N CYS A 19 -11.39 9.98 -5.58
CA CYS A 19 -10.07 9.81 -6.17
C CYS A 19 -9.11 10.85 -5.56
N PRO A 20 -8.02 10.43 -4.88
CA PRO A 20 -7.09 11.38 -4.23
C PRO A 20 -6.21 12.14 -5.23
N PHE A 21 -6.22 11.75 -6.51
CA PHE A 21 -5.42 12.34 -7.56
C PHE A 21 -6.29 12.89 -8.68
N SER A 22 -5.94 14.08 -9.18
CA SER A 22 -6.55 14.63 -10.40
C SER A 22 -6.16 13.80 -11.62
N SER A 23 -6.88 14.01 -12.74
CA SER A 23 -6.56 13.39 -14.03
C SER A 23 -5.12 13.66 -14.48
N GLU A 24 -4.63 14.88 -14.28
CA GLU A 24 -3.25 15.28 -14.57
C GLU A 24 -2.23 14.50 -13.72
N SER A 25 -2.46 14.42 -12.40
CA SER A 25 -1.60 13.67 -11.49
C SER A 25 -1.59 12.18 -11.82
N LEU A 26 -2.75 11.60 -12.17
CA LEU A 26 -2.84 10.22 -12.64
C LEU A 26 -2.06 10.00 -13.94
N SER A 27 -2.03 10.98 -14.85
CA SER A 27 -1.21 10.92 -16.06
C SER A 27 0.27 10.83 -15.73
N ARG A 28 0.76 11.72 -14.84
CA ARG A 28 2.16 11.68 -14.38
C ARG A 28 2.50 10.37 -13.67
N ILE A 29 1.61 9.86 -12.83
CA ILE A 29 1.80 8.57 -12.13
C ILE A 29 1.97 7.43 -13.14
N ARG A 30 1.21 7.41 -14.24
CA ARG A 30 1.35 6.40 -15.29
C ARG A 30 2.68 6.51 -16.04
N GLU A 31 3.12 7.72 -16.36
CA GLU A 31 4.42 7.96 -17.00
C GLU A 31 5.58 7.48 -16.12
N LEU A 32 5.54 7.82 -14.83
CA LEU A 32 6.52 7.37 -13.86
C LEU A 32 6.50 5.84 -13.70
N ARG A 33 5.32 5.22 -13.62
CA ARG A 33 5.19 3.75 -13.63
C ARG A 33 5.91 3.13 -14.81
N LYS A 34 5.68 3.65 -16.02
CA LYS A 34 6.30 3.15 -17.26
C LYS A 34 7.82 3.33 -17.25
N PHE A 35 8.31 4.47 -16.78
CA PHE A 35 9.75 4.77 -16.74
C PHE A 35 10.49 3.89 -15.74
N TYR A 36 9.91 3.68 -14.55
CA TYR A 36 10.51 2.87 -13.48
C TYR A 36 10.20 1.37 -13.55
N GLY A 37 9.46 0.91 -14.58
CA GLY A 37 9.07 -0.49 -14.72
C GLY A 37 8.17 -0.99 -13.58
N LEU A 38 7.40 -0.11 -12.93
CA LEU A 38 6.43 -0.49 -11.91
C LEU A 38 5.15 -1.03 -12.58
N GLU A 39 5.14 -2.34 -12.84
CA GLU A 39 4.00 -3.04 -13.42
C GLU A 39 2.99 -3.53 -12.36
N LEU A 40 3.27 -3.31 -11.07
CA LEU A 40 2.37 -3.70 -9.99
C LEU A 40 1.10 -2.85 -10.01
N ASP A 41 -0.04 -3.52 -10.16
CA ASP A 41 -1.37 -2.95 -10.02
C ASP A 41 -2.12 -3.58 -8.82
N SER A 42 -3.37 -3.20 -8.63
CA SER A 42 -4.20 -3.72 -7.53
C SER A 42 -4.41 -5.24 -7.58
N SER A 43 -4.23 -5.89 -8.74
CA SER A 43 -4.28 -7.35 -8.84
C SER A 43 -3.09 -8.04 -8.17
N ALA A 44 -1.97 -7.33 -7.98
CA ALA A 44 -0.80 -7.84 -7.27
C ALA A 44 -1.02 -7.88 -5.74
N SER A 45 -1.92 -7.08 -5.20
CA SER A 45 -2.16 -6.97 -3.75
C SER A 45 -2.73 -8.25 -3.11
N HIS A 46 -3.33 -9.16 -3.89
CA HIS A 46 -3.90 -10.41 -3.37
C HIS A 46 -2.90 -11.54 -3.10
N ARG A 47 -1.59 -11.34 -3.30
CA ARG A 47 -0.56 -12.40 -3.11
C ARG A 47 0.32 -12.22 -1.88
N LEU A 48 0.21 -11.12 -1.15
CA LEU A 48 0.95 -10.90 0.10
C LEU A 48 0.17 -11.52 1.26
N LYS A 49 0.27 -12.84 1.44
CA LYS A 49 -0.20 -13.50 2.66
C LYS A 49 0.81 -13.23 3.77
N GLU A 50 0.34 -12.67 4.89
CA GLU A 50 1.17 -12.61 6.10
C GLU A 50 1.64 -14.04 6.44
N PRO A 51 2.95 -14.24 6.68
CA PRO A 51 3.40 -15.51 7.24
C PRO A 51 2.69 -15.71 8.58
N PRO A 52 2.24 -16.93 8.90
CA PRO A 52 1.55 -17.18 10.15
C PRO A 52 2.42 -16.70 11.32
N VAL A 53 1.85 -15.80 12.12
CA VAL A 53 2.49 -15.27 13.34
C VAL A 53 2.97 -16.47 14.14
N HIS A 54 4.29 -16.57 14.33
CA HIS A 54 4.86 -17.60 15.18
C HIS A 54 4.32 -17.39 16.60
N ALA A 55 3.38 -18.24 17.00
CA ALA A 55 2.90 -18.30 18.37
C ALA A 55 4.11 -18.51 19.29
N LYS A 56 4.38 -17.52 20.14
CA LYS A 56 5.46 -17.59 21.14
C LYS A 56 5.22 -18.86 21.97
N LYS A 57 6.18 -19.80 21.93
CA LYS A 57 6.20 -20.95 22.85
C LYS A 57 6.26 -20.41 24.28
N ALA A 58 5.14 -20.49 24.98
CA ALA A 58 5.07 -20.28 26.40
C ALA A 58 5.81 -21.42 27.11
N GLY A 59 6.79 -21.05 27.95
CA GLY A 59 7.26 -21.85 29.07
C GLY A 59 8.25 -22.97 28.77
N LYS A 60 9.48 -22.82 29.29
CA LYS A 60 9.93 -23.60 30.46
C LYS A 60 11.19 -22.96 31.04
N LYS A 61 11.04 -22.31 32.21
CA LYS A 61 12.17 -22.12 33.13
C LYS A 61 12.47 -23.48 33.75
N SER A 62 13.73 -23.91 33.73
CA SER A 62 14.31 -24.92 34.62
C SER A 62 15.74 -24.51 34.90
#